data_AF-A0A967ZEI6-F1
#
_entry.id   AF-A0A967ZEI6-F1
#
_cell.length_a   1.000
_cell.length_b   1.000
_cell.length_c   1.000
_cell.angle_alpha   90.00
_cell.angle_beta   90.00
_cell.angle_gamma   90.00
#
_symmetry.space_group_name_H-M   'P 1'
#
loop_
_entity.id
_entity.type
_entity.pdbx_description
1 polymer ?
#
loop_
_entity_poly.entity_id
_entity_poly.type
_entity_poly.pdbx_seq_one_letter_code
_entity_poly.pdbx_strand_id
1 'polypeptide(L)'
;MHKSKFTADGSSRAFVGLLVLALSFLHGGLARAHHSFAPLMGPNGEQTIETRDGTVRVYRVLNPHSAVIIDTVAEDGSEESWLLELSPRAQLAREGWTDETMASGDAVSVAIIPSRTPNRGRLRAILVHPKTADADAQLLVAYGIRGETPVMQRLRDRLPVCGTIDASYNRTECFTLNAQALADLEAEFPGHMGYVLP
;
A
#
# COMPACT_ATOMS: atom_id res chain seq x y z
N MET A 1 -71.14 15.35 28.61
CA MET A 1 -69.97 15.16 27.73
C MET A 1 -69.17 16.46 27.68
N HIS A 2 -68.09 16.57 28.46
CA HIS A 2 -67.19 17.73 28.47
C HIS A 2 -65.98 17.41 27.58
N LYS A 3 -65.67 18.24 26.58
CA LYS A 3 -64.41 18.18 25.81
C LYS A 3 -63.51 19.31 26.29
N SER A 4 -62.45 19.00 27.04
CA SER A 4 -61.40 19.95 27.38
C SER A 4 -60.49 20.16 26.16
N LYS A 5 -60.40 21.40 25.66
CA LYS A 5 -59.38 21.79 24.69
C LYS A 5 -58.09 22.11 25.45
N PHE A 6 -57.03 21.35 25.18
CA PHE A 6 -55.69 21.63 25.67
C PHE A 6 -55.05 22.66 24.72
N THR A 7 -54.83 23.89 25.20
CA THR A 7 -54.04 24.89 24.48
C THR A 7 -52.59 24.75 24.93
N ALA A 8 -51.72 24.26 24.04
CA ALA A 8 -50.29 24.15 24.30
C ALA A 8 -49.64 25.54 24.38
N ASP A 9 -48.96 25.80 25.50
CA ASP A 9 -48.25 27.05 25.79
C ASP A 9 -47.04 27.23 24.86
N GLY A 10 -46.92 28.42 24.25
CA GLY A 10 -45.91 28.74 23.23
C GLY A 10 -44.47 28.71 23.75
N SER A 11 -44.30 28.89 25.07
CA SER A 11 -43.03 28.82 25.80
C SER A 11 -42.36 27.43 25.69
N SER A 12 -43.16 26.36 25.72
CA SER A 12 -42.68 24.98 25.67
C SER A 12 -42.15 24.59 24.28
N ARG A 13 -42.69 25.21 23.21
CA ARG A 13 -42.27 24.93 21.83
C ARG A 13 -40.91 25.56 21.53
N ALA A 14 -40.63 26.74 22.08
CA ALA A 14 -39.32 27.41 21.96
C ALA A 14 -38.22 26.66 22.72
N PHE A 15 -38.52 26.14 23.91
CA PHE A 15 -37.56 25.40 24.73
C PHE A 15 -37.20 24.05 24.12
N VAL A 16 -38.18 23.32 23.57
CA VAL A 16 -37.96 22.07 22.82
C VAL A 16 -37.16 22.34 21.54
N GLY A 17 -37.45 23.44 20.84
CA GLY A 17 -36.70 23.85 19.65
C GLY A 17 -35.21 24.12 19.94
N LEU A 18 -34.91 24.79 21.06
CA LEU A 18 -33.53 25.07 21.49
C LEU A 18 -32.78 23.78 21.87
N LEU A 19 -33.47 22.84 22.52
CA LEU A 19 -32.90 21.55 22.93
C LEU A 19 -32.55 20.68 21.71
N VAL A 20 -33.44 20.62 20.72
CA VAL A 20 -33.20 19.89 19.46
C VAL A 20 -32.03 20.49 18.70
N LEU A 21 -31.92 21.83 18.64
CA LEU A 21 -30.79 22.51 18.00
C LEU A 21 -29.47 22.20 18.71
N ALA A 22 -29.44 22.23 20.06
CA ALA A 22 -28.26 21.90 20.85
C ALA A 22 -27.82 20.44 20.67
N LEU A 23 -28.75 19.49 20.65
CA LEU A 23 -28.49 18.07 20.37
C LEU A 23 -27.97 17.83 18.94
N SER A 24 -28.33 18.68 17.98
CA SER A 24 -27.84 18.62 16.59
C SER A 24 -26.36 19.00 16.48
N PHE A 25 -25.87 19.92 17.34
CA PHE A 25 -24.45 20.31 17.38
C PHE A 25 -23.53 19.28 18.04
N LEU A 26 -24.06 18.37 18.86
CA LEU A 26 -23.29 17.26 19.47
C LEU A 26 -22.95 16.12 18.49
N HIS A 27 -23.58 16.08 17.30
CA HIS A 27 -23.36 15.02 16.30
C HIS A 27 -22.24 15.33 15.29
N GLY A 28 -21.60 16.51 15.35
CA GLY A 28 -20.57 16.93 14.39
C GLY A 28 -19.15 16.36 14.60
N GLY A 29 -18.94 15.54 15.62
CA GLY A 29 -17.59 15.20 16.13
C GLY A 29 -16.89 13.98 15.52
N LEU A 30 -17.52 13.24 14.60
CA LEU A 30 -16.91 12.05 13.98
C LEU A 30 -16.77 12.22 12.47
N ALA A 31 -16.18 13.33 12.04
CA ALA A 31 -15.53 13.34 10.74
C ALA A 31 -14.33 12.37 10.82
N ARG A 32 -14.56 11.11 10.44
CA ARG A 32 -13.49 10.13 10.19
C ARG A 32 -12.51 10.77 9.22
N ALA A 33 -11.33 11.12 9.70
CA ALA A 33 -10.19 11.32 8.83
C ALA A 33 -9.97 10.01 8.08
N HIS A 34 -10.47 9.91 6.86
CA HIS A 34 -10.03 8.90 5.92
C HIS A 34 -8.60 9.31 5.55
N HIS A 35 -7.60 8.78 6.26
CA HIS A 35 -6.18 9.04 6.02
C HIS A 35 -5.82 8.63 4.59
N SER A 36 -6.10 9.49 3.61
CA SER A 36 -5.73 9.29 2.23
C SER A 36 -4.22 9.48 2.16
N PHE A 37 -3.51 8.43 1.77
CA PHE A 37 -2.16 8.56 1.29
C PHE A 37 -2.18 9.49 0.08
N ALA A 38 -1.57 10.68 0.21
CA ALA A 38 -1.42 11.63 -0.87
C ALA A 38 -0.09 11.34 -1.58
N PRO A 39 -0.11 10.73 -2.78
CA PRO A 39 1.13 10.45 -3.52
C PRO A 39 1.83 11.75 -3.90
N LEU A 40 3.16 11.73 -3.93
CA LEU A 40 3.94 12.80 -4.57
C LEU A 40 3.74 12.73 -6.09
N MET A 41 3.44 13.88 -6.70
CA MET A 41 3.27 14.01 -8.15
C MET A 41 4.51 14.67 -8.76
N GLY A 42 4.93 14.19 -9.93
CA GLY A 42 5.95 14.80 -10.76
C GLY A 42 5.47 16.07 -11.46
N PRO A 43 6.38 16.77 -12.17
CA PRO A 43 6.08 18.04 -12.83
C PRO A 43 4.97 17.97 -13.89
N ASN A 44 4.74 16.79 -14.48
CA ASN A 44 3.70 16.59 -15.51
C ASN A 44 2.43 15.92 -14.95
N GLY A 45 2.31 15.83 -13.62
CA GLY A 45 1.12 15.28 -12.94
C GLY A 45 1.11 13.76 -12.78
N GLU A 46 2.18 13.07 -13.16
CA GLU A 46 2.39 11.65 -12.95
C GLU A 46 2.73 11.33 -11.48
N GLN A 47 2.50 10.09 -11.03
CA GLN A 47 2.94 9.70 -9.70
C GLN A 47 4.46 9.55 -9.68
N THR A 48 5.12 10.21 -8.73
CA THR A 48 6.53 9.96 -8.46
C THR A 48 6.69 8.52 -7.97
N ILE A 49 7.66 7.81 -8.53
CA ILE A 49 8.06 6.48 -8.09
C ILE A 49 9.56 6.54 -7.82
N GLU A 50 9.96 6.12 -6.61
CA GLU A 50 11.36 5.96 -6.22
C GLU A 50 11.70 4.49 -6.15
N THR A 51 12.94 4.14 -6.51
CA THR A 51 13.45 2.78 -6.36
C THR A 51 14.65 2.76 -5.44
N ARG A 52 14.77 1.72 -4.61
CA ARG A 52 15.81 1.59 -3.58
C ARG A 52 16.23 0.14 -3.42
N ASP A 53 17.51 -0.10 -3.20
CA ASP A 53 18.01 -1.38 -2.68
C ASP A 53 18.13 -1.29 -1.16
N GLY A 54 17.90 -2.42 -0.49
CA GLY A 54 18.03 -2.49 0.95
C GLY A 54 17.90 -3.90 1.50
N THR A 55 17.81 -3.97 2.82
CA THR A 55 17.58 -5.22 3.55
C THR A 55 16.30 -5.11 4.38
N VAL A 56 15.46 -6.14 4.36
CA VAL A 56 14.26 -6.17 5.21
C VAL A 56 14.67 -6.21 6.67
N ARG A 57 14.34 -5.16 7.43
CA ARG A 57 14.49 -5.16 8.89
C ARG A 57 13.31 -5.88 9.54
N VAL A 58 12.09 -5.46 9.21
CA VAL A 58 10.85 -6.02 9.76
C VAL A 58 9.78 -6.04 8.69
N TYR A 59 9.04 -7.14 8.61
CA TYR A 59 7.79 -7.22 7.86
C TYR A 59 6.69 -7.78 8.74
N ARG A 60 5.50 -7.18 8.72
CA ARG A 60 4.34 -7.66 9.47
C ARG A 60 3.02 -7.43 8.72
N VAL A 61 2.18 -8.46 8.71
CA VAL A 61 0.78 -8.41 8.28
C VAL A 61 -0.08 -7.96 9.46
N LEU A 62 -0.48 -6.69 9.47
CA LEU A 62 -1.19 -6.08 10.61
C LEU A 62 -2.28 -5.09 10.19
N ASN A 63 -3.05 -4.61 11.17
CA ASN A 63 -4.07 -3.57 11.01
C ASN A 63 -3.61 -2.29 11.72
N PRO A 64 -3.91 -1.08 11.21
CA PRO A 64 -4.74 -0.81 10.02
C PRO A 64 -3.99 -0.94 8.68
N HIS A 65 -2.66 -0.85 8.67
CA HIS A 65 -1.83 -1.03 7.47
C HIS A 65 -0.67 -1.95 7.77
N SER A 66 -0.58 -3.06 7.05
CA SER A 66 0.62 -3.90 7.08
C SER A 66 1.82 -3.09 6.60
N ALA A 67 3.02 -3.49 7.02
CA ALA A 67 4.21 -2.72 6.67
C ALA A 67 5.45 -3.59 6.53
N VAL A 68 6.36 -3.14 5.68
CA VAL A 68 7.75 -3.57 5.67
C VAL A 68 8.63 -2.36 6.00
N ILE A 69 9.62 -2.57 6.83
CA ILE A 69 10.70 -1.64 7.12
C ILE A 69 11.95 -2.19 6.47
N ILE A 70 12.58 -1.39 5.62
CA ILE A 70 13.84 -1.75 4.96
C ILE A 70 14.96 -0.79 5.34
N ASP A 71 16.17 -1.28 5.27
CA ASP A 71 17.40 -0.57 5.60
C ASP A 71 18.13 -0.33 4.30
N THR A 72 18.30 0.95 3.96
CA THR A 72 18.92 1.38 2.71
C THR A 72 20.19 2.16 3.03
N VAL A 73 21.13 2.18 2.09
CA VAL A 73 22.30 3.05 2.17
C VAL A 73 22.09 4.22 1.22
N ALA A 74 22.12 5.44 1.74
CA ALA A 74 22.00 6.66 0.95
C ALA A 74 23.31 6.92 0.16
N GLU A 75 23.25 7.85 -0.78
CA GLU A 75 24.41 8.20 -1.63
C GLU A 75 25.61 8.71 -0.83
N ASP A 76 25.37 9.32 0.34
CA ASP A 76 26.40 9.78 1.26
C ASP A 76 26.97 8.68 2.18
N GLY A 77 26.51 7.43 2.00
CA GLY A 77 26.89 6.28 2.80
C GLY A 77 26.18 6.16 4.15
N SER A 78 25.24 7.06 4.48
CA SER A 78 24.44 6.95 5.69
C SER A 78 23.37 5.87 5.57
N GLU A 79 23.07 5.20 6.68
CA GLU A 79 21.98 4.24 6.75
C GLU A 79 20.64 4.95 6.97
N GLU A 80 19.65 4.62 6.14
CA GLU A 80 18.29 5.09 6.27
C GLU A 80 17.32 3.93 6.51
N SER A 81 16.27 4.20 7.29
CA SER A 81 15.20 3.25 7.55
C SER A 81 13.93 3.72 6.85
N TRP A 82 13.46 2.94 5.88
CA TRP A 82 12.25 3.23 5.12
C TRP A 82 11.06 2.42 5.59
N LEU A 83 9.97 3.10 5.98
CA LEU A 83 8.70 2.46 6.30
C LEU A 83 7.79 2.46 5.08
N LEU A 84 7.53 1.26 4.56
CA LEU A 84 6.71 1.06 3.37
C LEU A 84 5.38 0.42 3.77
N GLU A 85 4.29 1.14 3.52
CA GLU A 85 2.94 0.70 3.86
C GLU A 85 2.35 -0.19 2.75
N LEU A 86 1.67 -1.25 3.19
CA LEU A 86 0.90 -2.17 2.38
C LEU A 86 -0.59 -2.10 2.76
N SER A 87 -1.40 -2.96 2.12
CA SER A 87 -2.82 -3.10 2.43
C SER A 87 -3.06 -3.64 3.86
N PRO A 88 -4.26 -3.43 4.44
CA PRO A 88 -4.62 -3.95 5.76
C PRO A 88 -4.56 -5.49 5.82
N ARG A 89 -4.33 -6.06 7.00
CA ARG A 89 -4.30 -7.52 7.24
C ARG A 89 -5.48 -8.27 6.63
N ALA A 90 -6.69 -7.76 6.81
CA ALA A 90 -7.89 -8.43 6.29
C ALA A 90 -7.86 -8.61 4.77
N GLN A 91 -7.21 -7.69 4.04
CA GLN A 91 -7.04 -7.79 2.61
C GLN A 91 -5.85 -8.69 2.26
N LEU A 92 -4.66 -8.43 2.82
CA LEU A 92 -3.46 -9.19 2.50
C LEU A 92 -3.59 -10.69 2.80
N ALA A 93 -4.22 -11.05 3.93
CA ALA A 93 -4.46 -12.45 4.29
C ALA A 93 -5.41 -13.17 3.32
N ARG A 94 -6.38 -12.47 2.72
CA ARG A 94 -7.24 -13.06 1.67
C ARG A 94 -6.47 -13.26 0.37
N GLU A 95 -5.57 -12.34 0.05
CA GLU A 95 -4.67 -12.44 -1.09
C GLU A 95 -3.54 -13.47 -0.87
N GLY A 96 -3.46 -14.12 0.29
CA GLY A 96 -2.50 -15.20 0.56
C GLY A 96 -1.14 -14.74 1.12
N TRP A 97 -1.01 -13.46 1.49
CA TRP A 97 0.17 -12.97 2.22
C TRP A 97 0.15 -13.47 3.66
N THR A 98 1.33 -13.84 4.16
CA THR A 98 1.55 -14.29 5.53
C THR A 98 2.78 -13.59 6.10
N ASP A 99 3.05 -13.69 7.41
CA ASP A 99 4.27 -13.09 7.99
C ASP A 99 5.56 -13.77 7.46
N GLU A 100 5.44 -14.90 6.77
CA GLU A 100 6.52 -15.62 6.10
C GLU A 100 6.75 -15.19 4.64
N THR A 101 5.92 -14.30 4.08
CA THR A 101 6.10 -13.82 2.69
C THR A 101 7.43 -13.08 2.50
N MET A 102 7.95 -12.44 3.55
CA MET A 102 9.27 -11.81 3.58
C MET A 102 9.91 -12.04 4.95
N ALA A 103 11.20 -12.35 4.97
CA ALA A 103 11.96 -12.55 6.18
C ALA A 103 12.86 -11.35 6.50
N SER A 104 13.15 -11.16 7.78
CA SER A 104 14.21 -10.24 8.19
C SER A 104 15.55 -10.71 7.63
N GLY A 105 16.36 -9.77 7.13
CA GLY A 105 17.63 -10.03 6.46
C GLY A 105 17.53 -10.31 4.96
N ASP A 106 16.33 -10.37 4.38
CA ASP A 106 16.18 -10.52 2.93
C ASP A 106 16.72 -9.27 2.22
N ALA A 107 17.62 -9.49 1.26
CA ALA A 107 18.06 -8.43 0.34
C ALA A 107 16.94 -8.14 -0.65
N VAL A 108 16.62 -6.86 -0.85
CA VAL A 108 15.46 -6.44 -1.64
C VAL A 108 15.76 -5.24 -2.52
N SER A 109 15.11 -5.19 -3.68
CA SER A 109 14.90 -3.97 -4.44
C SER A 109 13.43 -3.59 -4.37
N VAL A 110 13.11 -2.34 -4.07
CA VAL A 110 11.73 -1.87 -3.92
C VAL A 110 11.41 -0.72 -4.86
N ALA A 111 10.19 -0.73 -5.40
CA ALA A 111 9.57 0.44 -6.01
C ALA A 111 8.56 1.03 -5.03
N ILE A 112 8.66 2.33 -4.78
CA ILE A 112 7.97 3.04 -3.72
C ILE A 112 7.21 4.21 -4.34
N ILE A 113 5.95 4.41 -3.92
CA ILE A 113 5.31 5.71 -4.08
C ILE A 113 5.63 6.50 -2.82
N PRO A 114 6.50 7.53 -2.89
CA PRO A 114 6.94 8.25 -1.69
C PRO A 114 5.80 9.11 -1.13
N SER A 115 5.82 9.29 0.19
CA SER A 115 4.98 10.23 0.90
C SER A 115 5.72 11.56 1.11
N ARG A 116 5.00 12.60 1.56
CA ARG A 116 5.64 13.86 2.00
C ARG A 116 6.45 13.73 3.29
N THR A 117 6.23 12.65 4.05
CA THR A 117 7.04 12.37 5.24
C THR A 117 8.32 11.66 4.78
N PRO A 118 9.52 12.13 5.19
CA PRO A 118 10.77 11.47 4.85
C PRO A 118 10.75 9.98 5.18
N ASN A 119 11.39 9.19 4.33
CA ASN A 119 11.62 7.74 4.48
C ASN A 119 10.33 6.95 4.74
N ARG A 120 9.23 7.40 4.14
CA ARG A 120 7.92 6.73 4.19
C ARG A 120 7.26 6.74 2.83
N GLY A 121 6.66 5.62 2.45
CA GLY A 121 5.89 5.52 1.22
C GLY A 121 4.95 4.32 1.20
N ARG A 122 4.31 4.10 0.06
CA ARG A 122 3.56 2.88 -0.24
C ARG A 122 4.38 1.95 -1.10
N LEU A 123 4.34 0.67 -0.78
CA LEU A 123 5.01 -0.35 -1.58
C LEU A 123 4.27 -0.56 -2.91
N ARG A 124 4.96 -0.28 -4.02
CA ARG A 124 4.46 -0.50 -5.39
C ARG A 124 4.87 -1.88 -5.88
N ALA A 125 6.12 -2.26 -5.70
CA ALA A 125 6.64 -3.59 -5.97
C ALA A 125 7.87 -3.88 -5.08
N ILE A 126 8.17 -5.15 -4.84
CA ILE A 126 9.37 -5.61 -4.15
C ILE A 126 9.92 -6.84 -4.85
N LEU A 127 11.20 -6.79 -5.22
CA LEU A 127 11.98 -7.95 -5.62
C LEU A 127 12.75 -8.43 -4.39
N VAL A 128 12.47 -9.65 -3.95
CA VAL A 128 13.25 -10.37 -2.95
C VAL A 128 14.34 -11.15 -3.67
N HIS A 129 15.59 -10.78 -3.43
CA HIS A 129 16.75 -11.42 -4.06
C HIS A 129 16.97 -12.82 -3.48
N PRO A 130 17.48 -13.75 -4.29
CA PRO A 130 17.71 -15.11 -3.84
C PRO A 130 18.84 -15.16 -2.80
N LYS A 131 18.68 -16.02 -1.79
CA LYS A 131 19.69 -16.22 -0.73
C LYS A 131 20.91 -17.01 -1.20
N THR A 132 20.75 -17.75 -2.30
CA THR A 132 21.75 -18.62 -2.89
C THR A 132 21.73 -18.44 -4.40
N ALA A 133 22.87 -18.64 -5.07
CA ALA A 133 22.97 -18.47 -6.53
C ALA A 133 22.01 -19.37 -7.33
N ASP A 134 21.64 -20.54 -6.80
CA ASP A 134 20.76 -21.51 -7.46
C ASP A 134 19.26 -21.28 -7.16
N ALA A 135 18.93 -20.28 -6.34
CA ALA A 135 17.53 -19.97 -6.02
C ALA A 135 17.01 -18.85 -6.92
N ASP A 136 15.71 -18.86 -7.16
CA ASP A 136 15.03 -17.81 -7.90
C ASP A 136 14.67 -16.63 -7.00
N ALA A 137 14.68 -15.42 -7.56
CA ALA A 137 14.14 -14.23 -6.93
C ALA A 137 12.59 -14.26 -6.93
N GLN A 138 11.98 -13.51 -6.03
CA GLN A 138 10.52 -13.35 -5.97
C GLN A 138 10.14 -11.89 -6.13
N LEU A 139 9.40 -11.57 -7.20
CA LEU A 139 8.85 -10.24 -7.42
C LEU A 139 7.38 -10.20 -6.98
N LEU A 140 7.08 -9.44 -5.95
CA LEU A 140 5.71 -9.13 -5.55
C LEU A 140 5.34 -7.75 -6.10
N VAL A 141 4.40 -7.71 -7.04
CA VAL A 141 3.80 -6.46 -7.54
C VAL A 141 2.54 -6.15 -6.76
N ALA A 142 2.47 -4.96 -6.19
CA ALA A 142 1.46 -4.57 -5.21
C ALA A 142 0.69 -3.30 -5.64
N TYR A 143 0.80 -2.21 -4.89
CA TYR A 143 -0.09 -1.07 -5.07
C TYR A 143 0.20 -0.30 -6.36
N GLY A 144 -0.81 -0.10 -7.21
CA GLY A 144 -0.70 0.76 -8.40
C GLY A 144 -0.19 0.05 -9.65
N ILE A 145 0.10 -1.26 -9.56
CA ILE A 145 0.38 -2.16 -10.69
C ILE A 145 -0.62 -3.33 -10.56
N ARG A 146 -1.77 -3.23 -11.24
CA ARG A 146 -2.88 -4.20 -11.08
C ARG A 146 -3.73 -4.26 -12.34
N GLY A 147 -4.45 -5.34 -12.55
CA GLY A 147 -5.30 -5.46 -13.74
C GLY A 147 -4.51 -5.60 -15.02
N GLU A 148 -5.12 -5.13 -16.09
CA GLU A 148 -4.58 -5.20 -17.44
C GLU A 148 -3.67 -4.01 -17.76
N THR A 149 -2.86 -3.55 -16.79
CA THR A 149 -1.85 -2.51 -17.08
C THR A 149 -0.77 -3.09 -17.99
N PRO A 150 -0.12 -2.26 -18.83
CA PRO A 150 0.99 -2.71 -19.67
C PRO A 150 2.10 -3.41 -18.88
N VAL A 151 2.36 -2.95 -17.65
CA VAL A 151 3.31 -3.56 -16.71
C VAL A 151 2.85 -4.95 -16.24
N MET A 152 1.57 -5.13 -15.88
CA MET A 152 1.10 -6.46 -15.48
C MET A 152 1.06 -7.45 -16.65
N GLN A 153 0.66 -7.00 -17.83
CA GLN A 153 0.63 -7.85 -19.03
C GLN A 153 2.03 -8.35 -19.38
N ARG A 154 3.02 -7.45 -19.46
CA ARG A 154 4.39 -7.89 -19.78
C ARG A 154 4.99 -8.86 -18.77
N LEU A 155 4.68 -8.71 -17.48
CA LEU A 155 5.19 -9.60 -16.44
C LEU A 155 4.53 -10.98 -16.55
N ARG A 156 3.20 -11.03 -16.70
CA ARG A 156 2.46 -12.29 -16.90
C ARG A 156 2.87 -13.03 -18.17
N ASP A 157 3.22 -12.30 -19.23
CA ASP A 157 3.67 -12.90 -20.49
C ASP A 157 5.08 -13.52 -20.40
N ARG A 158 5.90 -13.10 -19.42
CA ARG A 158 7.33 -13.45 -19.33
C ARG A 158 7.66 -14.34 -18.14
N LEU A 159 6.93 -14.21 -17.04
CA LEU A 159 7.33 -14.78 -15.76
C LEU A 159 6.30 -15.78 -15.23
N PRO A 160 6.75 -16.93 -14.69
CA PRO A 160 5.87 -17.82 -13.94
C PRO A 160 5.44 -17.17 -12.63
N VAL A 161 4.22 -17.45 -12.19
CA VAL A 161 3.71 -16.98 -10.90
C VAL A 161 4.31 -17.79 -9.73
N CYS A 162 4.53 -17.16 -8.58
CA CYS A 162 4.99 -17.82 -7.35
C CYS A 162 3.93 -18.00 -6.27
N GLY A 163 4.12 -19.07 -5.49
CA GLY A 163 3.71 -19.14 -4.09
C GLY A 163 2.20 -19.17 -3.83
N THR A 164 1.82 -18.57 -2.70
CA THR A 164 0.47 -18.58 -2.12
C THR A 164 -0.37 -17.36 -2.48
N ILE A 165 0.19 -16.41 -3.24
CA ILE A 165 -0.51 -15.16 -3.59
C ILE A 165 -1.59 -15.45 -4.63
N ASP A 166 -2.84 -15.19 -4.27
CA ASP A 166 -3.98 -15.43 -5.14
C ASP A 166 -4.17 -14.28 -6.13
N ALA A 167 -3.67 -14.49 -7.36
CA ALA A 167 -3.77 -13.55 -8.47
C ALA A 167 -5.23 -13.26 -8.90
N SER A 168 -6.20 -14.09 -8.52
CA SER A 168 -7.62 -13.90 -8.90
C SER A 168 -8.23 -12.63 -8.29
N TYR A 169 -7.65 -12.10 -7.20
CA TYR A 169 -8.04 -10.81 -6.62
C TYR A 169 -7.63 -9.62 -7.49
N ASN A 170 -6.79 -9.83 -8.51
CA ASN A 170 -6.34 -8.81 -9.45
C ASN A 170 -5.75 -7.57 -8.76
N ARG A 171 -4.92 -7.83 -7.76
CA ARG A 171 -4.53 -6.84 -6.73
C ARG A 171 -3.04 -6.87 -6.41
N THR A 172 -2.55 -8.06 -6.11
CA THR A 172 -1.15 -8.42 -5.95
C THR A 172 -0.91 -9.64 -6.82
N GLU A 173 0.25 -9.71 -7.45
CA GLU A 173 0.73 -10.94 -8.08
C GLU A 173 2.18 -11.19 -7.68
N CYS A 174 2.55 -12.46 -7.56
CA CYS A 174 3.90 -12.90 -7.23
C CYS A 174 4.47 -13.56 -8.49
N PHE A 175 5.68 -13.18 -8.89
CA PHE A 175 6.41 -13.80 -10.00
C PHE A 175 7.75 -14.37 -9.53
N THR A 176 8.12 -15.52 -10.07
CA THR A 176 9.44 -16.13 -9.88
C THR A 176 10.38 -15.66 -10.98
N LEU A 177 11.60 -15.24 -10.63
CA LEU A 177 12.61 -14.80 -11.59
C LEU A 177 13.90 -15.57 -11.35
N ASN A 178 14.26 -16.43 -12.30
CA ASN A 178 15.63 -16.94 -12.35
C ASN A 178 16.60 -15.84 -12.81
N ALA A 179 17.90 -16.10 -12.68
CA ALA A 179 18.95 -15.13 -13.01
C ALA A 179 18.86 -14.62 -14.46
N GLN A 180 18.52 -15.49 -15.42
CA GLN A 180 18.40 -15.10 -16.83
C GLN A 180 17.18 -14.20 -17.06
N ALA A 181 16.02 -14.56 -16.50
CA ALA A 181 14.79 -13.78 -16.64
C ALA A 181 14.94 -12.37 -16.03
N LEU A 182 15.64 -12.26 -14.90
CA LEU A 182 15.96 -10.96 -14.31
C LEU A 182 16.88 -10.14 -15.23
N ALA A 183 17.95 -10.74 -15.74
CA ALA A 183 18.87 -10.06 -16.66
C ALA A 183 18.19 -9.60 -17.96
N ASP A 184 17.29 -10.42 -18.52
CA ASP A 184 16.52 -10.07 -19.71
C ASP A 184 15.60 -8.86 -19.46
N LEU A 185 14.92 -8.82 -18.31
CA LEU A 185 14.07 -7.69 -17.91
C LEU A 185 14.88 -6.41 -17.68
N GLU A 186 16.05 -6.51 -17.06
CA GLU A 186 16.93 -5.36 -16.83
C GLU A 186 17.53 -4.82 -18.13
N ALA A 187 17.80 -5.70 -19.10
CA ALA A 187 18.26 -5.30 -20.42
C ALA A 187 17.15 -4.66 -21.28
N GLU A 188 15.92 -5.19 -21.24
CA GLU A 188 14.77 -4.67 -21.99
C GLU A 188 14.24 -3.36 -21.38
N PHE A 189 14.27 -3.25 -20.05
CA PHE A 189 13.72 -2.12 -19.29
C PHE A 189 14.81 -1.47 -18.44
N PRO A 190 15.66 -0.65 -19.07
CA PRO A 190 16.80 -0.04 -18.39
C PRO A 190 16.34 0.91 -17.28
N GLY A 191 17.21 1.07 -16.28
CA GLY A 191 16.91 1.79 -15.05
C GLY A 191 16.59 0.82 -13.91
N HIS A 192 16.85 1.27 -12.68
CA HIS A 192 16.65 0.43 -11.51
C HIS A 192 15.18 0.03 -11.39
N MET A 193 14.91 -1.28 -11.43
CA MET A 193 13.57 -1.86 -11.49
C MET A 193 12.68 -1.31 -12.64
N GLY A 194 13.26 -0.94 -13.79
CA GLY A 194 12.52 -0.35 -14.92
C GLY A 194 11.33 -1.21 -15.39
N TYR A 195 11.41 -2.52 -15.23
CA TYR A 195 10.36 -3.49 -15.59
C TYR A 195 9.07 -3.40 -14.76
N VAL A 196 9.05 -2.68 -13.63
CA VAL A 196 7.84 -2.37 -12.84
C VAL A 196 7.40 -0.90 -12.92
N LEU A 197 8.08 -0.09 -13.72
CA LEU A 197 7.74 1.32 -13.93
C LEU A 197 6.76 1.47 -15.12
N PRO A 198 5.89 2.51 -15.10
CA PRO A 198 4.91 2.76 -16.17
C PRO A 198 5.53 2.98 -17.56
#